data_AF-A0A1I4VAE3-F1
#
_entry.id   AF-A0A1I4VAE3-F1
#
_cell.length_a   1.000
_cell.length_b   1.000
_cell.length_c   1.000
_cell.angle_alpha   90.00
_cell.angle_beta   90.00
_cell.angle_gamma   90.00
#
_symmetry.space_group_name_H-M   'P 1'
#
loop_
_entity.id
_entity.type
_entity.pdbx_description
1 polymer ?
#
loop_
_entity_poly.entity_id
_entity_poly.type
_entity_poly.pdbx_seq_one_letter_code
_entity_poly.pdbx_strand_id
1 'polypeptide(L)'
;MNRKRSQQTHSSTGLATCACAVTAAKEIQLFPAWQFGSIDSRPIDVPYWLIDAALAAQIIGKFESRVNRTVVDYEHQTLLAA
;
A
#
# COMPACT_ATOMS: atom_id res chain seq x y z
N MET A 1 8.13 -32.73 34.33
CA MET A 1 9.18 -32.57 33.31
C MET A 1 8.54 -32.31 31.94
N ASN A 2 8.96 -31.21 31.30
CA ASN A 2 8.83 -30.81 29.89
C ASN A 2 7.46 -30.78 29.17
N ARG A 3 6.82 -29.59 29.16
CA ARG A 3 5.90 -29.18 28.09
C ARG A 3 6.74 -28.65 26.92
N LYS A 4 6.77 -29.36 25.79
CA LYS A 4 7.37 -28.81 24.55
C LYS A 4 6.51 -27.65 24.06
N ARG A 5 7.06 -26.44 24.10
CA ARG A 5 6.46 -25.22 23.55
C ARG A 5 6.46 -25.37 22.02
N SER A 6 5.29 -25.56 21.41
CA SER A 6 5.15 -25.54 19.96
C SER A 6 5.48 -24.12 19.48
N GLN A 7 6.56 -23.97 18.71
CA GLN A 7 6.94 -22.70 18.10
C GLN A 7 5.94 -22.41 16.98
N GLN A 8 5.09 -21.40 17.16
CA GLN A 8 4.25 -20.88 16.08
C GLN A 8 5.16 -20.19 15.06
N THR A 9 5.41 -20.86 13.95
CA THR A 9 6.03 -20.25 12.77
C THR A 9 4.98 -19.35 12.13
N HIS A 10 5.09 -18.04 12.33
CA HIS A 10 4.30 -17.07 11.57
C HIS A 10 4.83 -17.06 10.13
N SER A 11 4.25 -17.89 9.28
CA SER A 11 4.49 -17.82 7.84
C SER A 11 4.03 -16.45 7.35
N SER A 12 4.97 -15.62 6.91
CA SER A 12 4.69 -14.38 6.20
C SER A 12 4.15 -14.75 4.82
N THR A 13 2.84 -14.58 4.63
CA THR A 13 2.20 -14.76 3.32
C THR A 13 2.36 -13.47 2.52
N GLY A 14 3.19 -13.49 1.48
CA GLY A 14 3.23 -12.44 0.46
C GLY A 14 2.09 -12.62 -0.53
N LEU A 15 1.27 -11.59 -0.70
CA LEU A 15 0.17 -11.58 -1.68
C LEU A 15 0.54 -10.66 -2.84
N ALA A 16 0.54 -11.20 -4.06
CA ALA A 16 0.56 -10.42 -5.29
C ALA A 16 -0.79 -10.63 -5.98
N THR A 17 -1.59 -9.56 -6.13
CA THR A 17 -2.88 -9.62 -6.82
C THR A 17 -2.97 -8.50 -7.84
N CYS A 18 -3.57 -8.81 -8.99
CA CYS A 18 -3.82 -7.83 -10.06
C CYS A 18 -4.95 -6.85 -9.70
N ALA A 19 -5.85 -7.23 -8.78
CA ALA A 19 -6.89 -6.36 -8.20
C ALA A 19 -7.28 -6.87 -6.80
N CYS A 20 -7.61 -5.95 -5.88
CA CYS A 20 -8.12 -6.30 -4.55
C CYS A 20 -9.51 -5.70 -4.34
N ALA A 21 -10.36 -6.42 -3.60
CA ALA A 21 -11.68 -5.91 -3.25
C ALA A 21 -11.54 -4.80 -2.20
N VAL A 22 -12.11 -3.63 -2.49
CA VAL A 22 -12.23 -2.54 -1.50
C VAL A 22 -13.24 -3.01 -0.45
N THR A 23 -12.75 -3.27 0.76
CA THR A 23 -13.61 -3.56 1.91
C THR A 23 -14.37 -2.30 2.30
N ALA A 24 -15.43 -2.40 3.12
CA ALA A 24 -16.17 -1.23 3.62
C ALA A 24 -15.35 -0.25 4.50
N ALA A 25 -14.03 -0.43 4.58
CA ALA A 25 -13.11 0.53 5.15
C ALA A 25 -13.19 1.85 4.34
N LYS A 26 -13.30 2.98 5.05
CA LYS A 26 -13.33 4.33 4.46
C LYS A 26 -11.96 4.80 3.96
N GLU A 27 -11.00 3.88 3.84
CA GLU A 27 -9.60 4.15 3.61
C GLU A 27 -9.14 3.45 2.35
N ILE A 28 -8.34 4.17 1.55
CA ILE A 28 -7.75 3.66 0.32
C ILE A 28 -6.24 3.65 0.52
N GLN A 29 -5.62 2.50 0.27
CA GLN A 29 -4.16 2.39 0.25
C GLN A 29 -3.63 2.84 -1.12
N LEU A 30 -2.82 3.90 -1.13
CA LEU A 30 -2.20 4.42 -2.36
C LEU A 30 -0.79 3.85 -2.61
N PHE A 31 -0.07 3.47 -1.55
CA PHE A 31 1.31 2.99 -1.64
C PHE A 31 1.47 1.65 -0.92
N PRO A 32 2.27 0.71 -1.46
CA PRO A 32 2.69 -0.47 -0.72
C PRO A 32 3.52 -0.09 0.51
N ALA A 33 3.48 -0.92 1.55
CA ALA A 33 4.44 -0.82 2.64
C ALA A 33 5.81 -1.35 2.18
N TRP A 34 6.87 -0.84 2.80
CA TRP A 34 8.27 -1.16 2.52
C TRP A 34 8.71 -0.71 1.13
N GLN A 35 9.62 -1.46 0.50
CA GLN A 35 10.26 -1.11 -0.76
C GLN A 35 9.31 -1.35 -1.92
N PHE A 36 9.13 -0.37 -2.81
CA PHE A 36 8.29 -0.50 -3.99
C PHE A 36 8.77 0.35 -5.17
N GLY A 37 8.29 -0.03 -6.35
CA GLY A 37 8.43 0.70 -7.59
C GLY A 37 7.13 0.59 -8.40
N SER A 38 7.04 1.37 -9.46
CA SER A 38 5.93 1.38 -10.40
C SER A 38 6.19 0.40 -11.55
N ILE A 39 5.12 -0.10 -12.16
CA ILE A 39 5.17 -0.98 -13.33
C ILE A 39 5.84 -0.32 -14.55
N ASP A 40 5.84 1.01 -14.59
CA ASP A 40 6.47 1.80 -15.65
C ASP A 40 7.95 2.10 -15.38
N SER A 41 8.60 1.27 -14.55
CA SER A 41 10.03 1.32 -14.24
C SER A 41 10.49 2.52 -13.39
N ARG A 42 9.57 3.24 -12.74
CA ARG A 42 9.92 4.25 -11.73
C ARG A 42 10.12 3.61 -10.34
N PRO A 43 10.97 4.15 -9.47
CA PRO A 43 11.87 5.28 -9.66
C PRO A 43 13.08 4.99 -10.56
N ILE A 44 13.60 6.03 -11.23
CA ILE A 44 14.79 5.95 -12.10
C ILE A 44 16.07 6.47 -11.43
N ASP A 45 15.91 7.25 -10.35
CA ASP A 45 16.94 8.00 -9.64
C ASP A 45 17.38 7.32 -8.35
N VAL A 46 16.57 6.40 -7.82
CA VAL A 46 16.85 5.59 -6.63
C VAL A 46 16.46 4.14 -6.89
N PRO A 47 17.04 3.15 -6.17
CA PRO A 47 16.72 1.73 -6.40
C PRO A 47 15.25 1.36 -6.16
N TYR A 48 14.61 2.03 -5.19
CA TYR A 48 13.22 1.84 -4.82
C TYR A 48 12.73 3.04 -4.00
N TRP A 49 11.42 3.25 -3.97
CA TRP A 49 10.78 4.06 -2.93
C TRP A 49 10.56 3.20 -1.67
N LEU A 50 10.45 3.84 -0.51
CA LEU A 50 10.20 3.15 0.76
C LEU A 50 9.12 3.88 1.56
N ILE A 51 8.12 3.14 2.05
CA ILE A 51 7.12 3.61 3.02
C ILE A 51 7.18 2.71 4.25
N ASP A 52 7.59 3.26 5.40
CA ASP A 52 7.41 2.63 6.71
C ASP A 52 6.23 3.27 7.47
N ALA A 53 5.94 2.75 8.67
CA ALA A 53 4.82 3.24 9.48
C ALA A 53 4.98 4.71 9.91
N ALA A 54 6.22 5.15 10.20
CA ALA A 54 6.48 6.51 10.64
C ALA A 54 6.32 7.51 9.49
N LEU A 55 6.77 7.14 8.29
CA LEU A 55 6.60 7.95 7.09
C LEU A 55 5.13 7.98 6.63
N ALA A 56 4.44 6.84 6.70
CA ALA A 56 3.01 6.76 6.39
C ALA A 56 2.20 7.71 7.29
N ALA A 57 2.43 7.68 8.61
CA ALA A 57 1.76 8.57 9.56
C ALA A 57 2.01 10.06 9.24
N GLN A 58 3.23 10.42 8.85
CA GLN A 58 3.56 11.78 8.44
C GLN A 58 2.84 12.21 7.16
N ILE A 59 2.77 11.35 6.16
CA ILE A 59 2.09 11.63 4.88
C ILE A 59 0.59 11.78 5.11
N ILE A 60 -0.02 10.88 5.89
CA ILE A 60 -1.44 10.94 6.26
C ILE A 60 -1.73 12.25 7.01
N GLY A 61 -0.93 12.59 8.02
CA GLY A 61 -1.11 13.84 8.77
C GLY A 61 -1.06 15.08 7.88
N LYS A 62 -0.12 15.13 6.93
CA LYS A 62 -0.03 16.22 5.93
C LYS A 62 -1.22 16.25 4.96
N PHE A 63 -1.78 15.08 4.64
CA PHE A 63 -2.93 14.97 3.76
C PHE A 63 -4.19 15.46 4.44
N GLU A 64 -4.43 15.04 5.68
CA GLU A 64 -5.57 15.45 6.50
C GLU A 64 -5.52 16.93 6.91
N SER A 65 -4.32 17.52 6.99
CA SER A 65 -4.18 18.95 7.32
C SER A 65 -4.52 19.90 6.16
N ARG A 66 -4.89 19.40 4.97
CA ARG A 66 -5.23 20.23 3.82
C ARG A 66 -6.57 20.91 4.04
N VAL A 67 -6.61 22.23 3.81
CA VAL A 67 -7.85 23.03 3.91
C VAL A 67 -8.90 22.55 2.91
N ASN A 68 -8.48 22.24 1.69
CA ASN A 68 -9.36 21.71 0.65
C ASN A 68 -9.37 20.19 0.71
N ARG A 69 -10.58 19.62 0.68
CA ARG A 69 -10.75 18.18 0.58
C ARG A 69 -10.13 17.69 -0.73
N THR A 70 -9.25 16.71 -0.63
CA THR A 70 -8.68 16.07 -1.81
C THR A 70 -9.71 15.08 -2.36
N VAL A 71 -10.05 15.24 -3.63
CA VAL A 71 -10.94 14.32 -4.35
C VAL A 71 -10.09 13.35 -5.17
N VAL A 72 -10.48 12.08 -5.18
CA VAL A 72 -9.91 11.09 -6.10
C VAL A 72 -10.83 11.06 -7.29
N ASP A 73 -10.36 11.58 -8.41
CA ASP A 73 -11.06 11.46 -9.67
C ASP A 73 -10.79 10.07 -10.24
N TYR A 74 -11.85 9.30 -10.46
CA TYR A 74 -11.76 7.97 -11.07
C TYR A 74 -12.23 8.09 -12.52
N GLU A 75 -11.27 8.18 -13.44
CA GLU A 75 -11.55 8.22 -14.87
C GLU A 75 -11.90 6.82 -15.40
N HIS A 76 -13.02 6.72 -16.13
CA HIS A 76 -13.51 5.46 -16.69
C HIS A 76 -12.97 5.17 -18.11
N GLN A 77 -12.19 6.08 -18.71
CA GLN A 77 -11.96 6.06 -20.15
C GLN A 77 -11.03 4.97 -20.70
N THR A 78 -10.54 4.05 -19.89
CA THR A 78 -9.69 2.94 -20.36
C THR A 78 -10.19 1.57 -19.95
N LEU A 79 -11.50 1.41 -19.73
CA LEU A 79 -12.11 0.09 -19.53
C LEU A 79 -12.36 -0.69 -20.83
N LEU A 80 -12.16 -0.09 -22.01
CA LEU A 80 -12.47 -0.71 -23.32
C LEU A 80 -11.39 -0.57 -24.40
N ALA A 81 -10.20 -0.07 -24.08
CA ALA A 81 -9.07 -0.08 -25.02
C ALA A 81 -8.36 -1.45 -24.96
N ALA A 82 -9.07 -2.48 -25.44
CA ALA A 82 -8.50 -3.79 -25.75
C ALA A 82 -8.02 -3.82 -27.21
#